data_AF-A0A3D2IPE7-F1
#
_entry.id   AF-A0A3D2IPE7-F1
#
_cell.length_a   1.000
_cell.length_b   1.000
_cell.length_c   1.000
_cell.angle_alpha   90.00
_cell.angle_beta   90.00
_cell.angle_gamma   90.00
#
_symmetry.space_group_name_H-M   'P 1'
#
loop_
_entity.id
_entity.type
_entity.pdbx_description
1 polymer ?
#
loop_
_entity_poly.entity_id
_entity_poly.type
_entity_poly.pdbx_seq_one_letter_code
_entity_poly.pdbx_strand_id
1 'polypeptide(L)'
;AAPDPEAAPGIRVIPALEAQYRLKVPFPRPLMLAYTEQCTLFLSGDSVTLEIRPLTGCLYHFFPDYRNYYYLPEEDTAIHKSVAAFVDPSHREKAKAQNCYIKKEGSFLPQADASDASIHPVFKRSYHDSVFWFEYSAQMKADPSILSEYVHLLVRNLLLHGSETSTASETNSVSETSSISDETRI
;
A
#
# COMPACT_ATOMS: atom_id res chain seq x y z
N ALA A 1 -11.98 14.89 24.90
CA ALA A 1 -11.45 15.16 23.55
C ALA A 1 -11.20 13.79 22.91
N ALA A 2 -11.67 13.56 21.68
CA ALA A 2 -11.29 12.35 20.98
C ALA A 2 -9.76 12.34 20.84
N PRO A 3 -9.08 11.19 21.01
CA PRO A 3 -7.64 11.12 20.79
C PRO A 3 -7.33 11.59 19.37
N ASP A 4 -6.31 12.44 19.26
CA ASP A 4 -5.77 12.90 18.00
C ASP A 4 -5.34 11.67 17.18
N PRO A 5 -5.86 11.44 15.96
CA PRO A 5 -5.50 10.30 15.12
C PRO A 5 -4.08 10.41 14.51
N GLU A 6 -3.21 11.26 15.07
CA GLU A 6 -1.87 11.50 14.59
C GLU A 6 -0.97 10.28 14.86
N ALA A 7 -0.79 9.49 13.80
CA ALA A 7 0.12 8.37 13.61
C ALA A 7 -0.13 7.14 14.49
N ALA A 8 -0.76 6.12 13.87
CA ALA A 8 -0.74 4.75 14.37
C ALA A 8 0.68 4.36 14.84
N PRO A 9 0.85 3.86 16.08
CA PRO A 9 2.18 3.61 16.63
C PRO A 9 2.93 2.58 15.79
N GLY A 10 4.17 2.93 15.42
CA GLY A 10 5.18 1.97 14.97
C GLY A 10 5.03 1.45 13.53
N ILE A 11 4.37 2.18 12.62
CA ILE A 11 4.40 1.84 11.20
C ILE A 11 5.85 1.82 10.69
N ARG A 12 6.32 0.66 10.25
CA ARG A 12 7.61 0.44 9.62
C ARG A 12 7.41 0.06 8.17
N VAL A 13 8.12 0.77 7.30
CA VAL A 13 8.30 0.34 5.90
C VAL A 13 9.29 -0.81 5.91
N ILE A 14 8.90 -1.95 5.33
CA ILE A 14 9.77 -3.11 5.15
C ILE A 14 10.30 -3.13 3.71
N PRO A 15 11.36 -3.90 3.40
CA PRO A 15 11.84 -4.05 2.03
C PRO A 15 10.69 -4.41 1.09
N ALA A 16 10.69 -3.80 -0.10
CA ALA A 16 9.66 -4.07 -1.08
C ALA A 16 9.65 -5.57 -1.47
N LEU A 17 8.46 -6.11 -1.67
CA LEU A 17 8.29 -7.37 -2.37
C LEU A 17 8.51 -7.10 -3.86
N GLU A 18 9.52 -7.75 -4.41
CA GLU A 18 9.88 -7.62 -5.81
C GLU A 18 9.55 -8.91 -6.56
N ALA A 19 8.76 -8.80 -7.63
CA ALA A 19 8.53 -9.88 -8.57
C ALA A 19 9.17 -9.52 -9.91
N GLN A 20 10.08 -10.37 -10.39
CA GLN A 20 10.75 -10.21 -11.66
C GLN A 20 10.24 -11.23 -12.67
N TYR A 21 10.02 -10.77 -13.90
CA TYR A 21 9.62 -11.63 -15.00
C TYR A 21 10.37 -11.24 -16.28
N ARG A 22 10.68 -12.24 -17.11
CA ARG A 22 11.33 -12.03 -18.41
C ARG A 22 10.35 -12.28 -19.56
N LEU A 23 10.10 -11.25 -20.35
CA LEU A 23 9.28 -11.31 -21.55
C LEU A 23 9.99 -12.12 -22.64
N LYS A 24 9.21 -12.85 -23.45
CA LYS A 24 9.72 -13.55 -24.63
C LYS A 24 10.09 -12.58 -25.77
N VAL A 25 9.48 -11.40 -25.77
CA VAL A 25 9.68 -10.33 -26.76
C VAL A 25 9.92 -9.05 -25.98
N PRO A 26 10.96 -8.27 -26.32
CA PRO A 26 11.24 -7.03 -25.62
C PRO A 26 10.10 -6.02 -25.80
N PHE A 27 9.80 -5.30 -24.73
CA PHE A 27 8.84 -4.22 -24.73
C PHE A 27 9.43 -3.02 -25.48
N PRO A 28 8.68 -2.37 -26.39
CA PRO A 28 9.24 -1.47 -27.40
C PRO A 28 9.83 -0.17 -26.83
N ARG A 29 9.35 0.27 -25.67
CA ARG A 29 9.82 1.48 -24.98
C ARG A 29 9.74 1.25 -23.46
N PRO A 30 10.72 1.67 -22.66
CA PRO A 30 10.61 1.60 -21.22
C PRO A 30 9.31 2.23 -20.71
N LEU A 31 8.63 1.55 -19.80
CA LEU A 31 7.35 1.97 -19.24
C LEU A 31 7.38 1.81 -17.72
N MET A 32 7.00 2.88 -17.01
CA MET A 32 6.88 2.88 -15.55
C MET A 32 5.48 3.32 -15.17
N LEU A 33 4.72 2.39 -14.59
CA LEU A 33 3.36 2.64 -14.11
C LEU A 33 3.35 2.65 -12.59
N ALA A 34 2.74 3.68 -12.02
CA ALA A 34 2.43 3.73 -10.60
C ALA A 34 0.92 3.69 -10.42
N TYR A 35 0.45 2.79 -9.55
CA TYR A 35 -0.98 2.69 -9.21
C TYR A 35 -1.27 3.30 -7.84
N THR A 36 -0.24 3.33 -6.97
CA THR A 36 -0.16 4.14 -5.75
C THR A 36 1.32 4.38 -5.41
N GLU A 37 1.59 5.15 -4.36
CA GLU A 37 2.94 5.24 -3.75
C GLU A 37 3.46 3.90 -3.17
N GLN A 38 2.70 2.82 -3.30
CA GLN A 38 3.06 1.50 -2.77
C GLN A 38 3.27 0.46 -3.87
N CYS A 39 2.89 0.72 -5.12
CA CYS A 39 2.99 -0.25 -6.20
C CYS A 39 3.51 0.37 -7.49
N THR A 40 4.61 -0.17 -8.00
CA THR A 40 5.24 0.29 -9.25
C THR A 40 5.52 -0.90 -10.15
N LEU A 41 5.19 -0.76 -11.44
CA LEU A 41 5.52 -1.72 -12.48
C LEU A 41 6.48 -1.06 -13.46
N PHE A 42 7.64 -1.67 -13.63
CA PHE A 42 8.67 -1.22 -14.55
C PHE A 42 8.87 -2.28 -15.65
N LEU A 43 8.80 -1.85 -16.90
CA LEU A 43 9.11 -2.66 -18.07
C LEU A 43 10.27 -2.00 -18.82
N SER A 44 11.34 -2.74 -19.08
CA SER A 44 12.47 -2.27 -19.89
C SER A 44 13.13 -3.42 -20.62
N GLY A 45 13.20 -3.33 -21.96
CA GLY A 45 13.67 -4.42 -22.79
C GLY A 45 12.84 -5.68 -22.57
N ASP A 46 13.48 -6.79 -22.24
CA ASP A 46 12.80 -8.06 -21.92
C ASP A 46 12.47 -8.22 -20.42
N SER A 47 12.73 -7.22 -19.59
CA SER A 47 12.59 -7.32 -18.13
C SER A 47 11.35 -6.60 -17.62
N VAL A 48 10.63 -7.26 -16.71
CA VAL A 48 9.48 -6.73 -15.99
C VAL A 48 9.77 -6.85 -14.50
N THR A 49 9.68 -5.73 -13.79
CA THR A 49 9.82 -5.67 -12.34
C THR A 49 8.55 -5.08 -11.74
N LEU A 50 7.90 -5.84 -10.88
CA LEU A 50 6.80 -5.37 -10.05
C LEU A 50 7.32 -5.17 -8.62
N GLU A 51 7.28 -3.93 -8.15
CA GLU A 51 7.63 -3.56 -6.78
C GLU A 51 6.34 -3.29 -6.00
N ILE A 52 6.20 -3.96 -4.85
CA ILE A 52 5.09 -3.79 -3.92
C ILE A 52 5.69 -3.43 -2.56
N ARG A 53 5.33 -2.28 -2.00
CA ARG A 53 5.80 -1.81 -0.69
C ARG A 53 4.80 -2.19 0.40
N PRO A 54 5.06 -3.26 1.18
CA PRO A 54 4.17 -3.66 2.25
C PRO A 54 4.30 -2.68 3.42
N LEU A 55 3.28 -2.67 4.26
CA LEU A 55 3.27 -1.91 5.49
C LEU A 55 3.28 -2.87 6.68
N THR A 56 4.17 -2.67 7.65
CA THR A 56 4.09 -3.38 8.92
C THR A 56 3.77 -2.40 10.04
N GLY A 57 2.79 -2.71 10.88
CA GLY A 57 2.36 -1.83 11.97
C GLY A 57 0.93 -2.13 12.41
N CYS A 58 0.30 -1.14 13.05
CA CYS A 58 -1.11 -1.21 13.42
C CYS A 58 -1.97 -0.47 12.40
N LEU A 59 -2.96 -1.15 11.82
CA LEU A 59 -3.99 -0.54 10.96
C LEU A 59 -5.38 -0.71 11.55
N TYR A 60 -6.33 0.04 11.01
CA TYR A 60 -7.70 0.09 11.49
C TYR A 60 -8.66 -0.49 10.47
N HIS A 61 -9.56 -1.37 10.92
CA HIS A 61 -10.73 -1.77 10.16
C HIS A 61 -11.93 -0.97 10.66
N PHE A 62 -12.45 -0.05 9.83
CA PHE A 62 -13.59 0.79 10.15
C PHE A 62 -14.89 0.11 9.73
N PHE A 63 -15.83 -0.04 10.65
CA PHE A 63 -17.12 -0.66 10.36
C PHE A 63 -18.04 0.35 9.66
N PRO A 64 -18.64 -0.01 8.50
CA PRO A 64 -19.54 0.89 7.79
C PRO A 64 -20.85 1.14 8.58
N ASP A 65 -21.34 0.16 9.31
CA ASP A 65 -22.58 0.26 10.10
C ASP A 65 -22.32 0.74 11.54
N TYR A 66 -21.66 1.89 11.68
CA TYR A 66 -21.24 2.44 12.98
C TYR A 66 -22.41 2.67 13.96
N ARG A 67 -23.64 2.84 13.45
CA ARG A 67 -24.83 3.06 14.29
C ARG A 67 -25.17 1.86 15.17
N ASN A 68 -24.65 0.67 14.85
CA ASN A 68 -24.85 -0.56 15.60
C ASN A 68 -23.69 -0.89 16.55
N TYR A 69 -22.81 0.08 16.79
CA TYR A 69 -21.65 -0.07 17.68
C TYR A 69 -21.63 0.99 18.78
N TYR A 70 -20.95 0.63 19.87
CA TYR A 70 -20.43 1.56 20.87
C TYR A 70 -18.91 1.57 20.78
N TYR A 71 -18.29 2.71 21.04
CA TYR A 71 -16.85 2.83 21.17
C TYR A 71 -16.47 2.81 22.66
N LEU A 72 -15.40 2.11 22.98
CA LEU A 72 -14.83 2.02 24.32
C LEU A 72 -13.56 2.88 24.36
N PRO A 73 -13.58 4.05 25.03
CA PRO A 73 -12.43 4.96 25.03
C PRO A 73 -11.18 4.42 25.74
N GLU A 74 -11.34 3.58 26.76
CA GLU A 74 -10.22 3.05 27.54
C GLU A 74 -9.47 1.95 26.78
N GLU A 75 -10.21 1.12 26.04
CA GLU A 75 -9.69 0.01 25.24
C GLU A 75 -9.37 0.42 23.80
N ASP A 76 -9.84 1.60 23.39
CA ASP A 76 -9.68 2.17 22.05
C ASP A 76 -10.14 1.19 20.94
N THR A 77 -11.40 0.75 21.07
CA THR A 77 -12.02 -0.21 20.15
C THR A 77 -13.54 -0.03 20.09
N ALA A 78 -14.13 -0.39 18.96
CA ALA A 78 -15.58 -0.48 18.80
C ALA A 78 -16.10 -1.89 19.10
N ILE A 79 -17.27 -1.97 19.72
CA ILE A 79 -17.98 -3.21 20.02
C ILE A 79 -19.45 -3.12 19.57
N HIS A 80 -19.98 -4.20 19.03
CA HIS A 80 -21.37 -4.25 18.59
C HIS A 80 -22.33 -4.13 19.79
N LYS A 81 -23.51 -3.53 19.60
CA LYS A 81 -24.53 -3.32 20.64
C LYS A 81 -24.85 -4.58 21.47
N SER A 82 -24.88 -5.75 20.85
CA SER A 82 -25.15 -7.02 21.53
C SER A 82 -24.08 -7.37 22.56
N VAL A 83 -22.82 -7.01 22.29
CA VAL A 83 -21.68 -7.21 23.21
C VAL A 83 -21.61 -6.08 24.21
N ALA A 84 -21.95 -4.85 23.79
CA ALA A 84 -21.95 -3.69 24.67
C ALA A 84 -22.89 -3.84 25.87
N ALA A 85 -23.92 -4.69 25.79
CA ALA A 85 -24.82 -5.00 26.91
C ALA A 85 -24.07 -5.46 28.19
N PHE A 86 -22.85 -5.98 28.06
CA PHE A 86 -22.02 -6.43 29.18
C PHE A 86 -21.01 -5.39 29.67
N VAL A 87 -21.01 -4.18 29.10
CA VAL A 87 -20.10 -3.09 29.47
C VAL A 87 -20.88 -1.98 30.18
N ASP A 88 -20.31 -1.44 31.25
CA ASP A 88 -20.88 -0.34 32.01
C ASP A 88 -21.14 0.88 31.09
N PRO A 89 -22.35 1.49 31.14
CA PRO A 89 -22.69 2.65 30.33
C PRO A 89 -21.74 3.85 30.45
N SER A 90 -21.04 4.01 31.58
CA SER A 90 -20.07 5.09 31.81
C SER A 90 -18.74 4.87 31.08
N HIS A 91 -18.42 3.63 30.72
CA HIS A 91 -17.19 3.24 30.02
C HIS A 91 -17.38 3.09 28.50
N ARG A 92 -18.54 3.49 27.97
CA ARG A 92 -18.84 3.40 26.53
C ARG A 92 -19.49 4.67 26.01
N GLU A 93 -19.17 5.02 24.77
CA GLU A 93 -19.82 6.12 24.05
C GLU A 93 -20.42 5.63 22.74
N LYS A 94 -21.42 6.37 22.22
CA LYS A 94 -22.00 6.04 20.90
C LYS A 94 -20.92 6.15 19.85
N ALA A 95 -20.75 5.10 19.05
CA ALA A 95 -19.79 5.12 17.97
C ALA A 95 -20.18 6.16 16.90
N LYS A 96 -19.17 6.80 16.35
CA LYS A 96 -19.15 7.66 15.16
C LYS A 96 -18.37 6.93 14.09
N ALA A 97 -18.55 7.30 12.82
CA ALA A 97 -17.84 6.63 11.73
C ALA A 97 -16.30 6.62 11.93
N GLN A 98 -15.74 7.69 12.48
CA GLN A 98 -14.30 7.85 12.70
C GLN A 98 -13.72 7.05 13.89
N ASN A 99 -14.53 6.69 14.90
CA ASN A 99 -14.07 5.89 16.05
C ASN A 99 -14.66 4.47 16.05
N CYS A 100 -15.45 4.11 15.04
CA CYS A 100 -16.05 2.80 14.91
C CYS A 100 -15.09 1.83 14.21
N TYR A 101 -14.05 1.39 14.91
CA TYR A 101 -13.04 0.51 14.33
C TYR A 101 -12.52 -0.55 15.30
N ILE A 102 -11.81 -1.54 14.75
CA ILE A 102 -10.86 -2.37 15.48
C ILE A 102 -9.44 -2.12 14.98
N LYS A 103 -8.46 -2.27 15.88
CA LYS A 103 -7.03 -2.24 15.57
C LYS A 103 -6.54 -3.64 15.21
N LYS A 104 -5.62 -3.73 14.26
CA LYS A 104 -4.94 -4.96 13.88
C LYS A 104 -3.47 -4.68 13.64
N GLU A 105 -2.62 -5.39 14.38
CA GLU A 105 -1.18 -5.43 14.13
C GLU A 105 -0.85 -6.52 13.12
N GLY A 106 0.07 -6.23 12.20
CA GLY A 106 0.51 -7.20 11.21
C GLY A 106 1.33 -6.57 10.09
N SER A 107 1.53 -7.37 9.04
CA SER A 107 2.02 -6.90 7.74
C SER A 107 0.86 -6.84 6.77
N PHE A 108 0.84 -5.82 5.93
CA PHE A 108 -0.27 -5.52 5.06
C PHE A 108 0.22 -5.20 3.65
N LEU A 109 -0.57 -5.60 2.66
CA LEU A 109 -0.34 -5.28 1.26
C LEU A 109 -1.38 -4.26 0.79
N PRO A 110 -0.99 -3.34 -0.11
CA PRO A 110 -1.90 -2.33 -0.64
C PRO A 110 -2.93 -2.97 -1.59
N GLN A 111 -4.13 -2.40 -1.62
CA GLN A 111 -5.17 -2.76 -2.57
C GLN A 111 -5.76 -1.54 -3.28
N ALA A 112 -6.27 -1.81 -4.48
CA ALA A 112 -6.91 -0.91 -5.41
C ALA A 112 -8.15 -0.21 -4.86
N ASP A 113 -9.07 -1.03 -4.38
CA ASP A 113 -10.43 -0.64 -4.07
C ASP A 113 -10.82 -1.32 -2.75
N ALA A 114 -11.62 -0.63 -1.95
CA ALA A 114 -12.30 -1.20 -0.80
C ALA A 114 -13.36 -2.24 -1.21
N SER A 115 -13.83 -2.21 -2.47
CA SER A 115 -14.88 -3.06 -3.02
C SER A 115 -14.39 -4.38 -3.62
N ASP A 116 -13.07 -4.64 -3.63
CA ASP A 116 -12.53 -5.91 -4.09
C ASP A 116 -12.92 -7.02 -3.08
N ALA A 117 -14.12 -7.58 -3.29
CA ALA A 117 -14.81 -8.48 -2.38
C ALA A 117 -14.04 -9.77 -2.07
N SER A 118 -13.00 -10.06 -2.85
CA SER A 118 -12.13 -11.19 -2.68
C SER A 118 -11.16 -11.05 -1.49
N ILE A 119 -10.93 -9.82 -1.00
CA ILE A 119 -9.95 -9.56 0.05
C ILE A 119 -10.56 -8.70 1.17
N HIS A 120 -11.10 -9.39 2.17
CA HIS A 120 -11.62 -8.80 3.40
C HIS A 120 -10.96 -9.45 4.63
N PRO A 121 -10.85 -8.71 5.76
CA PRO A 121 -11.29 -7.32 5.97
C PRO A 121 -10.36 -6.26 5.36
N VAL A 122 -10.91 -5.08 5.05
CA VAL A 122 -10.16 -3.91 4.55
C VAL A 122 -9.64 -3.06 5.71
N PHE A 123 -8.38 -2.67 5.64
CA PHE A 123 -7.69 -1.85 6.62
C PHE A 123 -7.25 -0.50 6.05
N LYS A 124 -7.10 0.50 6.92
CA LYS A 124 -6.66 1.88 6.61
C LYS A 124 -5.75 2.41 7.72
N ARG A 125 -4.86 3.36 7.43
CA ARG A 125 -4.05 4.03 8.48
C ARG A 125 -4.87 5.01 9.30
N SER A 126 -5.88 5.61 8.68
CA SER A 126 -6.84 6.50 9.33
C SER A 126 -8.17 6.46 8.58
N TYR A 127 -9.22 7.03 9.17
CA TYR A 127 -10.56 7.01 8.58
C TYR A 127 -10.61 7.65 7.18
N HIS A 128 -9.83 8.73 6.96
CA HIS A 128 -9.80 9.48 5.70
C HIS A 128 -8.67 9.05 4.76
N ASP A 129 -7.91 8.01 5.10
CA ASP A 129 -6.87 7.49 4.21
C ASP A 129 -7.47 7.07 2.86
N SER A 130 -6.81 7.36 1.76
CA SER A 130 -7.24 6.94 0.43
C SER A 130 -6.69 5.56 0.06
N VAL A 131 -5.65 5.10 0.76
CA VAL A 131 -5.04 3.80 0.52
C VAL A 131 -5.71 2.73 1.37
N PHE A 132 -6.10 1.66 0.71
CA PHE A 132 -6.67 0.48 1.35
C PHE A 132 -5.62 -0.61 1.46
N TRP A 133 -5.78 -1.45 2.49
CA TRP A 133 -4.83 -2.48 2.84
C TRP A 133 -5.55 -3.77 3.21
N PHE A 134 -4.88 -4.90 3.01
CA PHE A 134 -5.31 -6.19 3.56
C PHE A 134 -4.16 -6.90 4.25
N GLU A 135 -4.49 -7.80 5.16
CA GLU A 135 -3.50 -8.54 5.95
C GLU A 135 -2.71 -9.52 5.05
N TYR A 136 -1.39 -9.39 5.04
CA TYR A 136 -0.49 -10.38 4.43
C TYR A 136 -0.40 -11.61 5.34
N SER A 137 -1.44 -12.43 5.27
CA SER A 137 -1.70 -13.53 6.20
C SER A 137 -0.72 -14.70 6.05
N ALA A 138 -0.69 -15.56 7.06
CA ALA A 138 0.06 -16.82 6.98
C ALA A 138 -0.42 -17.73 5.85
N GLN A 139 -1.72 -17.70 5.53
CA GLN A 139 -2.30 -18.48 4.42
C GLN A 139 -1.75 -18.01 3.07
N MET A 140 -1.64 -16.70 2.84
CA MET A 140 -1.03 -16.17 1.61
C MET A 140 0.46 -16.51 1.49
N LYS A 141 1.16 -16.63 2.62
CA LYS A 141 2.56 -17.09 2.63
C LYS A 141 2.69 -18.58 2.34
N ALA A 142 1.69 -19.37 2.75
CA ALA A 142 1.69 -20.83 2.59
C ALA A 142 1.18 -21.28 1.21
N ASP A 143 0.30 -20.49 0.57
CA ASP A 143 -0.30 -20.81 -0.72
C ASP A 143 0.07 -19.77 -1.80
N PRO A 144 1.04 -20.10 -2.67
CA PRO A 144 1.46 -19.21 -3.76
C PRO A 144 0.34 -18.84 -4.74
N SER A 145 -0.74 -19.63 -4.84
CA SER A 145 -1.83 -19.35 -5.77
C SER A 145 -2.58 -18.06 -5.41
N ILE A 146 -2.77 -17.81 -4.11
CA ILE A 146 -3.43 -16.60 -3.60
C ILE A 146 -2.58 -15.36 -3.91
N LEU A 147 -1.25 -15.47 -3.71
CA LEU A 147 -0.33 -14.37 -4.05
C LEU A 147 -0.31 -14.12 -5.56
N SER A 148 -0.36 -15.17 -6.39
CA SER A 148 -0.43 -15.05 -7.84
C SER A 148 -1.71 -14.35 -8.30
N GLU A 149 -2.87 -14.67 -7.70
CA GLU A 149 -4.13 -14.00 -8.00
C GLU A 149 -4.05 -12.51 -7.66
N TYR A 150 -3.54 -12.18 -6.47
CA TYR A 150 -3.28 -10.78 -6.08
C TYR A 150 -2.35 -10.05 -7.06
N VAL A 151 -1.23 -10.66 -7.47
CA VAL A 151 -0.30 -10.07 -8.45
C VAL A 151 -1.00 -9.83 -9.79
N HIS A 152 -1.83 -10.75 -10.27
CA HIS A 152 -2.59 -10.54 -11.50
C HIS A 152 -3.58 -9.38 -11.38
N LEU A 153 -4.32 -9.28 -10.27
CA LEU A 153 -5.22 -8.16 -10.01
C LEU A 153 -4.45 -6.83 -10.01
N LEU A 154 -3.29 -6.81 -9.34
CA LEU A 154 -2.47 -5.62 -9.22
C LEU A 154 -1.92 -5.17 -10.59
N VAL A 155 -1.33 -6.08 -11.37
CA VAL A 155 -0.83 -5.78 -12.72
C VAL A 155 -1.96 -5.31 -13.63
N ARG A 156 -3.14 -5.96 -13.58
CA ARG A 156 -4.31 -5.51 -14.34
C ARG A 156 -4.68 -4.07 -14.00
N ASN A 157 -4.74 -3.72 -12.71
CA ASN A 157 -5.11 -2.39 -12.28
C ASN A 157 -4.04 -1.35 -12.64
N LEU A 158 -2.75 -1.69 -12.54
CA LEU A 158 -1.64 -0.87 -13.04
C LEU A 158 -1.79 -0.58 -14.54
N LEU A 159 -2.10 -1.58 -15.35
CA LEU A 159 -2.26 -1.41 -16.80
C LEU A 159 -3.51 -0.61 -17.19
N LEU A 160 -4.61 -0.71 -16.43
CA LEU A 160 -5.87 -0.02 -16.73
C LEU A 160 -5.96 1.39 -16.16
N HIS A 161 -5.30 1.64 -15.02
CA HIS A 161 -5.49 2.85 -14.22
C HIS A 161 -4.19 3.49 -13.75
N GLY A 162 -3.05 2.84 -13.97
CA GLY A 162 -1.75 3.38 -13.57
C GLY A 162 -1.43 4.67 -14.32
N SER A 163 -0.86 5.64 -13.62
CA SER A 163 -0.30 6.81 -14.25
C SER A 163 1.11 6.51 -14.74
N GLU A 164 1.40 6.88 -16.00
CA GLU A 164 2.77 6.91 -16.48
C GLU A 164 3.54 7.95 -15.68
N THR A 165 4.63 7.51 -15.07
CA THR A 165 5.54 8.40 -14.37
C THR A 165 6.67 8.74 -15.33
N SER A 166 6.76 10.00 -15.74
CA SER A 166 7.83 10.46 -16.62
C SER A 166 9.14 10.41 -15.87
N THR A 167 10.04 9.51 -16.24
CA THR A 167 11.46 9.67 -15.94
C THR A 167 11.99 10.79 -16.83
N ALA A 168 12.02 12.02 -16.32
CA ALA A 168 12.88 13.08 -16.81
C ALA A 168 13.85 13.44 -15.67
N SER A 169 15.11 13.04 -15.73
CA SER A 169 16.08 13.76 -16.55
C SER A 169 17.33 12.92 -16.89
N GLU A 170 17.71 13.04 -18.16
CA GLU A 170 19.03 12.77 -18.72
C GLU A 170 20.08 13.81 -18.27
N THR A 171 21.34 13.36 -18.22
CA THR A 171 22.59 14.09 -18.53
C THR A 171 22.96 15.34 -17.74
N ASN A 172 24.15 15.31 -17.12
CA ASN A 172 25.02 16.48 -17.10
C ASN A 172 26.27 16.18 -17.92
N SER A 173 26.21 16.50 -19.21
CA SER A 173 27.36 16.75 -20.06
C SER A 173 27.81 18.19 -19.81
N VAL A 174 28.98 18.39 -19.20
CA VAL A 174 29.68 19.67 -19.28
C VAL A 174 30.66 19.58 -20.46
N SER A 175 30.44 20.50 -21.38
CA SER A 175 31.13 20.78 -22.63
C SER A 175 32.61 21.11 -22.47
N GLU A 176 33.37 20.71 -23.49
CA GLU A 176 34.68 21.24 -23.86
C GLU A 176 34.74 22.77 -23.87
N THR A 177 35.86 23.31 -23.36
CA THR A 177 36.50 24.49 -23.95
C THR A 177 37.95 24.15 -24.28
N SER A 178 38.28 24.34 -25.56
CA SER A 178 39.59 24.13 -26.19
C SER A 178 40.67 25.04 -25.61
N SER A 179 41.95 24.60 -25.66
CA SER A 179 43.10 25.36 -26.23
C SER A 179 44.42 24.57 -26.16
N ILE A 180 44.82 24.02 -27.31
CA ILE A 180 46.11 24.20 -28.02
C ILE A 180 47.47 23.80 -27.40
N SER A 181 48.29 23.24 -28.30
CA SER A 181 49.77 23.09 -28.36
C SER A 181 50.37 21.90 -27.61
N ASP A 182 51.38 21.17 -28.09
CA ASP A 182 52.05 20.93 -29.37
C ASP A 182 53.05 19.78 -29.05
N GLU A 183 53.70 19.23 -30.06
CA GLU A 183 54.94 18.43 -30.02
C GLU A 183 54.91 16.90 -29.74
N THR A 184 55.01 16.16 -30.86
CA THR A 184 56.21 15.40 -31.31
C THR A 184 56.74 14.19 -30.51
N ARG A 185 57.03 13.11 -31.28
CA ARG A 185 58.02 12.01 -31.09
C ARG A 185 57.59 10.88 -30.14
N ILE A 186 57.70 9.58 -30.46
CA ILE A 186 58.43 8.75 -31.46
C ILE A 186 57.51 7.60 -31.87
#